data_AF-A0A7K8ZY98-F1
#
_entry.id   AF-A0A7K8ZY98-F1
#
_cell.length_a   1.000
_cell.length_b   1.000
_cell.length_c   1.000
_cell.angle_alpha   90.00
_cell.angle_beta   90.00
_cell.angle_gamma   90.00
#
_symmetry.space_group_name_H-M   'P 1'
#
loop_
_entity.id
_entity.type
_entity.pdbx_description
1 polymer ?
#
loop_
_entity_poly.entity_id
_entity_poly.type
_entity_poly.pdbx_seq_one_letter_code
_entity_poly.pdbx_strand_id
1 'polypeptide(L)'
;LFPFPVRGSEGLYMVNGPPSFTESTAFQRDSGKNCKAVAFSKDGSLFAWCNGERVNVVNVTRAELLHSFDLPKALCLEFSPKNNVLATWQAYATGKDGTAGVPNLQLHDLRTGKCLKSFIQKRMQNWCPCWADDESICARNVNNEVQFFENNNFNTIANKLHLQKVSDFVLSPGPQPTKVAVYVPGSKGAPSFVRLYQYPNFGGPQSAVANKSFFKADKVTMLWNKKATAVLVVASTEVDKTGASYYGEQTLHYIAANGESAVVQLPKNGPIYDVTWSPNSVEFCAVYGFMPAKATIFNLKCDPVFDFGTGPRNAAYYSPHGHILVLAGFGNLRGQMEVWDVKNYKLISKPVASDSTYFAWCPDGEHIVTATCAPRLRVSNGYKIWHYTGSVLHTYEVPSSEEMWQVFWQPSLDGVFLEKAVRYQAVPSEVPSAEPKPAQAYRPPALRNKPVTSSKLHEEEPPQNMKPQLGGGDKPLSKTALKNQRKHEAKKAAKQEAKADVNQSPGQVPAPQNAPRNAVPAMTTGDPEVNKKIKNLKKKLKAIEQLKEQATAGKQLEKNQVEKIQKEAALLKELEDLELGL
;
A
#
# COMPACT_ATOMS: atom_id res chain seq x y z
N LEU A 1 24.68 -20.15 -4.31
CA LEU A 1 24.88 -19.02 -3.37
C LEU A 1 24.28 -17.80 -4.03
N PHE A 2 23.58 -16.94 -3.28
CA PHE A 2 22.92 -15.74 -3.80
C PHE A 2 23.69 -14.50 -3.29
N PRO A 3 24.70 -14.02 -4.02
CA PRO A 3 25.47 -12.89 -3.55
C PRO A 3 24.61 -11.63 -3.43
N PHE A 4 24.97 -10.76 -2.50
CA PHE A 4 24.34 -9.46 -2.34
C PHE A 4 25.39 -8.40 -1.95
N PRO A 5 25.42 -7.24 -2.61
CA PRO A 5 26.31 -6.15 -2.27
C PRO A 5 25.84 -5.44 -1.01
N VAL A 6 26.82 -4.99 -0.22
CA VAL A 6 26.63 -4.09 0.91
C VAL A 6 27.46 -2.84 0.64
N ARG A 7 26.79 -1.69 0.64
CA ARG A 7 27.40 -0.37 0.42
C ARG A 7 27.27 0.47 1.68
N GLY A 8 28.38 1.06 2.12
CA GLY A 8 28.43 1.90 3.31
C GLY A 8 29.66 2.81 3.38
N SER A 9 29.91 3.36 4.56
CA SER A 9 31.06 4.20 4.86
C SER A 9 32.40 3.46 4.74
N GLU A 10 32.40 2.14 4.89
CA GLU A 10 33.56 1.28 4.65
C GLU A 10 33.77 0.92 3.18
N GLY A 11 32.96 1.48 2.28
CA GLY A 11 33.01 1.20 0.85
C GLY A 11 31.98 0.16 0.40
N LEU A 12 32.37 -0.66 -0.57
CA LEU A 12 31.52 -1.62 -1.25
C LEU A 12 32.15 -3.01 -1.24
N TYR A 13 31.42 -3.99 -0.72
CA TYR A 13 31.78 -5.41 -0.75
C TYR A 13 30.56 -6.27 -1.07
N MET A 14 30.78 -7.54 -1.37
CA MET A 14 29.72 -8.48 -1.71
C MET A 14 29.75 -9.66 -0.74
N VAL A 15 28.60 -10.05 -0.23
CA VAL A 15 28.44 -11.17 0.71
C VAL A 15 27.75 -12.30 -0.02
N ASN A 16 28.29 -13.52 0.10
CA ASN A 16 27.62 -14.73 -0.39
C ASN A 16 26.61 -15.20 0.67
N GLY A 17 25.48 -15.75 0.25
CA GLY A 17 24.56 -16.46 1.13
C GLY A 17 23.19 -16.64 0.49
N PRO A 18 22.24 -17.34 1.13
CA PRO A 18 22.41 -18.46 2.06
C PRO A 18 23.10 -19.69 1.39
N PRO A 19 23.57 -20.71 2.15
CA PRO A 19 23.43 -20.88 3.61
C PRO A 19 24.57 -20.28 4.45
N SER A 20 25.74 -20.02 3.85
CA SER A 20 26.87 -19.39 4.54
C SER A 20 26.92 -17.91 4.18
N PHE A 21 27.08 -17.05 5.19
CA PHE A 21 27.12 -15.59 5.05
C PHE A 21 28.54 -15.09 5.24
N THR A 22 29.32 -15.11 4.15
CA THR A 22 30.74 -14.73 4.15
C THR A 22 31.02 -13.73 3.05
N GLU A 23 31.95 -12.81 3.28
CA GLU A 23 32.42 -11.89 2.25
C GLU A 23 32.99 -12.68 1.07
N SER A 24 32.59 -12.30 -0.14
CA SER A 24 32.98 -12.98 -1.36
C SER A 24 34.45 -12.72 -1.66
N THR A 25 35.24 -13.79 -1.72
CA THR A 25 36.65 -13.71 -2.14
C THR A 25 36.81 -13.45 -3.64
N ALA A 26 35.74 -13.67 -4.41
CA ALA A 26 35.75 -13.43 -5.85
C ALA A 26 35.64 -11.93 -6.15
N PHE A 27 34.82 -11.19 -5.40
CA PHE A 27 34.69 -9.75 -5.59
C PHE A 27 35.69 -8.99 -4.73
N GLN A 28 36.62 -8.28 -5.37
CA GLN A 28 37.56 -7.43 -4.65
C GLN A 28 36.82 -6.23 -4.05
N ARG A 29 36.86 -6.10 -2.72
CA ARG A 29 36.29 -4.98 -1.97
C ARG A 29 36.86 -3.64 -2.47
N ASP A 30 35.98 -2.68 -2.70
CA ASP A 30 36.33 -1.29 -2.97
C ASP A 30 36.16 -0.49 -1.67
N SER A 31 37.28 -0.18 -0.99
CA SER A 31 37.28 0.58 0.27
C SER A 31 37.04 2.09 0.07
N GLY A 32 36.71 2.53 -1.15
CA GLY A 32 36.41 3.90 -1.49
C GLY A 32 35.18 4.42 -0.76
N LYS A 33 35.37 5.46 0.07
CA LYS A 33 34.29 6.10 0.85
C LYS A 33 33.26 6.86 0.01
N ASN A 34 33.49 6.98 -1.29
CA ASN A 34 32.70 7.80 -2.21
C ASN A 34 31.83 6.97 -3.16
N CYS A 35 31.45 5.74 -2.77
CA CYS A 35 30.53 4.96 -3.59
C CYS A 35 29.11 5.56 -3.59
N LYS A 36 28.73 6.26 -4.66
CA LYS A 36 27.44 6.98 -4.74
C LYS A 36 26.29 6.17 -5.32
N ALA A 37 26.58 5.26 -6.25
CA ALA A 37 25.60 4.45 -6.95
C ALA A 37 26.15 3.05 -7.24
N VAL A 38 25.26 2.07 -7.19
CA VAL A 38 25.49 0.67 -7.51
C VAL A 38 24.27 0.16 -8.29
N ALA A 39 24.49 -0.75 -9.23
CA ALA A 39 23.43 -1.38 -10.00
C ALA A 39 23.83 -2.80 -10.41
N PHE A 40 22.87 -3.73 -10.39
CA PHE A 40 23.00 -4.99 -11.10
C PHE A 40 22.31 -4.89 -12.46
N SER A 41 22.78 -5.68 -13.43
CA SER A 41 21.98 -6.00 -14.60
C SER A 41 20.70 -6.73 -14.25
N LYS A 42 19.71 -6.73 -15.15
CA LYS A 42 18.41 -7.40 -14.95
C LYS A 42 18.55 -8.91 -14.67
N ASP A 43 19.52 -9.56 -15.29
CA ASP A 43 19.84 -10.98 -15.11
C ASP A 43 20.85 -11.25 -13.97
N GLY A 44 21.38 -10.20 -13.33
CA GLY A 44 22.39 -10.28 -12.29
C GLY A 44 23.80 -10.61 -12.77
N SER A 45 24.04 -10.84 -14.05
CA SER A 45 25.37 -11.25 -14.55
C SER A 45 26.43 -10.15 -14.48
N LEU A 46 26.03 -8.88 -14.54
CA LEU A 46 26.89 -7.71 -14.45
C LEU A 46 26.57 -6.89 -13.20
N PHE A 47 27.61 -6.29 -12.63
CA PHE A 47 27.49 -5.35 -11.51
C PHE A 47 28.31 -4.11 -11.81
N ALA A 48 27.69 -2.94 -11.63
CA ALA A 48 28.36 -1.66 -11.80
C ALA A 48 28.31 -0.84 -10.52
N TRP A 49 29.37 -0.09 -10.26
CA TRP A 49 29.41 0.90 -9.19
C TRP A 49 30.26 2.10 -9.59
N CYS A 50 29.95 3.25 -9.01
CA CYS A 50 30.85 4.40 -9.06
C CYS A 50 31.59 4.53 -7.73
N ASN A 51 32.88 4.87 -7.76
CA ASN A 51 33.70 5.06 -6.55
C ASN A 51 34.14 6.51 -6.32
N GLY A 52 33.55 7.45 -7.07
CA GLY A 52 33.87 8.88 -7.02
C GLY A 52 35.01 9.30 -7.95
N GLU A 53 35.70 8.34 -8.56
CA GLU A 53 36.71 8.58 -9.60
C GLU A 53 36.25 7.97 -10.93
N ARG A 54 35.79 6.72 -10.87
CA ARG A 54 35.41 5.92 -12.04
C ARG A 54 34.09 5.21 -11.81
N VAL A 55 33.50 4.75 -12.91
CA VAL A 55 32.42 3.77 -12.95
C VAL A 55 33.01 2.46 -13.41
N ASN A 56 33.01 1.45 -12.55
CA ASN A 56 33.51 0.11 -12.84
C ASN A 56 32.34 -0.81 -13.18
N VAL A 57 32.55 -1.73 -14.12
CA VAL A 57 31.60 -2.77 -14.49
C VAL A 57 32.31 -4.11 -14.44
N VAL A 58 31.81 -5.04 -13.64
CA VAL A 58 32.36 -6.39 -13.50
C VAL A 58 31.36 -7.44 -13.94
N ASN A 59 31.87 -8.57 -14.42
CA ASN A 59 31.09 -9.80 -14.51
C ASN A 59 31.06 -10.48 -13.15
N VAL A 60 29.88 -10.68 -12.59
CA VAL A 60 29.70 -11.23 -11.23
C VAL A 60 30.12 -12.69 -11.14
N THR A 61 29.87 -13.47 -12.21
CA THR A 61 30.15 -14.92 -12.23
C THR A 61 31.66 -15.20 -12.37
N ARG A 62 32.35 -14.39 -13.18
CA ARG A 62 33.79 -14.54 -13.44
C ARG A 62 34.66 -13.70 -12.51
N ALA A 63 34.05 -12.77 -11.77
CA ALA A 63 34.76 -11.76 -10.99
C ALA A 63 35.78 -10.95 -11.81
N GLU A 64 35.45 -10.68 -13.08
CA GLU A 64 36.33 -10.02 -14.03
C GLU A 64 35.88 -8.58 -14.26
N LEU A 65 36.81 -7.63 -14.20
CA LEU A 65 36.56 -6.24 -14.59
C LEU A 65 36.42 -6.15 -16.11
N LEU A 66 35.24 -5.76 -16.58
CA LEU A 66 34.94 -5.62 -18.00
C LEU A 66 35.30 -4.23 -18.52
N HIS A 67 34.79 -3.18 -17.84
CA HIS A 67 35.00 -1.79 -18.24
C HIS A 67 35.18 -0.89 -17.03
N SER A 68 35.92 0.20 -17.26
CA SER A 68 36.13 1.26 -16.28
C SER A 68 36.05 2.60 -17.01
N PHE A 69 35.06 3.42 -16.66
CA PHE A 69 34.83 4.73 -17.27
C PHE A 69 35.25 5.86 -16.33
N ASP A 70 36.03 6.83 -16.80
CA ASP A 70 36.46 7.99 -16.02
C ASP A 70 35.31 9.01 -15.82
N LEU A 71 34.36 8.63 -14.95
CA LEU A 71 33.14 9.38 -14.65
C LEU A 71 33.03 9.68 -13.14
N PRO A 72 33.86 10.60 -12.61
CA PRO A 72 33.96 10.86 -11.17
C PRO A 72 32.68 11.45 -10.56
N LYS A 73 31.82 12.04 -11.39
CA LYS A 73 30.58 12.72 -10.96
C LYS A 73 29.32 11.87 -11.17
N ALA A 74 29.46 10.60 -11.54
CA ALA A 74 28.31 9.71 -11.74
C ALA A 74 27.54 9.51 -10.43
N LEU A 75 26.23 9.71 -10.50
CA LEU A 75 25.30 9.58 -9.37
C LEU A 75 24.21 8.54 -9.58
N CYS A 76 23.96 8.14 -10.83
CA CYS A 76 23.00 7.11 -11.18
C CYS A 76 23.57 6.19 -12.26
N LEU A 77 23.24 4.90 -12.16
CA LEU A 77 23.66 3.84 -13.07
C LEU A 77 22.43 2.98 -13.35
N GLU A 78 22.22 2.62 -14.61
CA GLU A 78 21.17 1.68 -15.02
C GLU A 78 21.65 0.87 -16.22
N PHE A 79 21.44 -0.44 -16.20
CA PHE A 79 21.71 -1.32 -17.34
C PHE A 79 20.49 -1.43 -18.24
N SER A 80 20.72 -1.56 -19.55
CA SER A 80 19.68 -1.99 -20.46
C SER A 80 19.32 -3.48 -20.21
N PRO A 81 18.09 -3.94 -20.53
CA PRO A 81 17.59 -5.26 -20.14
C PRO A 81 18.39 -6.50 -20.58
N LYS A 82 19.15 -6.41 -21.68
CA LYS A 82 20.06 -7.44 -22.21
C LYS A 82 21.55 -7.08 -22.02
N ASN A 83 21.85 -6.09 -21.19
CA ASN A 83 23.19 -5.73 -20.76
C ASN A 83 24.11 -5.21 -21.88
N ASN A 84 23.55 -4.70 -22.98
CA ASN A 84 24.35 -4.12 -24.06
C ASN A 84 24.76 -2.67 -23.76
N VAL A 85 23.96 -1.94 -22.98
CA VAL A 85 24.17 -0.52 -22.73
C VAL A 85 24.16 -0.24 -21.22
N LEU A 86 25.09 0.59 -20.77
CA LEU A 86 25.07 1.21 -19.44
C LEU A 86 24.71 2.69 -19.57
N ALA A 87 23.60 3.09 -18.95
CA ALA A 87 23.23 4.48 -18.79
C ALA A 87 23.85 5.04 -17.51
N THR A 88 24.53 6.17 -17.63
CA THR A 88 25.12 6.89 -16.50
C THR A 88 24.60 8.32 -16.47
N TRP A 89 24.30 8.83 -15.28
CA TRP A 89 23.88 10.21 -15.10
C TRP A 89 24.62 10.91 -13.98
N GLN A 90 24.95 12.16 -14.23
CA GLN A 90 25.56 13.09 -13.28
C GLN A 90 24.73 14.37 -13.17
N ALA A 91 24.91 15.10 -12.07
CA ALA A 91 24.23 16.37 -11.87
C ALA A 91 24.54 17.36 -13.00
N TYR A 92 23.49 17.96 -13.57
CA TYR A 92 23.64 18.95 -14.63
C TYR A 92 24.33 20.20 -14.10
N ALA A 93 25.39 20.64 -14.77
CA ALA A 93 26.10 21.88 -14.47
C ALA A 93 26.17 22.74 -15.74
N THR A 94 25.90 24.04 -15.59
CA THR A 94 26.06 25.03 -16.66
C THR A 94 27.53 25.36 -16.86
N GLY A 95 27.92 25.72 -18.09
CA GLY A 95 29.26 26.27 -18.36
C GLY A 95 29.48 27.57 -17.60
N LYS A 96 30.75 27.91 -17.33
CA LYS A 96 31.13 29.14 -16.59
C LYS A 96 30.68 30.43 -17.31
N ASP A 97 30.42 30.36 -18.61
CA ASP A 97 30.09 31.52 -19.47
C ASP A 97 28.59 31.59 -19.84
N GLY A 98 27.70 30.90 -19.12
CA GLY A 98 26.26 30.88 -19.44
C GLY A 98 25.89 30.09 -20.70
N THR A 99 26.85 29.41 -21.32
CA THR A 99 26.65 28.48 -22.44
C THR A 99 25.90 27.21 -22.02
N ALA A 100 25.28 26.52 -22.99
CA ALA A 100 24.61 25.25 -22.77
C ALA A 100 25.53 24.28 -22.01
N GLY A 101 25.02 23.69 -20.92
CA GLY A 101 25.80 22.82 -20.05
C GLY A 101 26.30 21.56 -20.74
N VAL A 102 27.32 20.94 -20.17
CA VAL A 102 27.90 19.69 -20.69
C VAL A 102 26.86 18.56 -20.62
N PRO A 103 26.78 17.68 -21.64
CA PRO A 103 25.95 16.48 -21.58
C PRO A 103 26.20 15.67 -20.30
N ASN A 104 25.13 15.40 -19.55
CA ASN A 104 25.19 14.81 -18.22
C ASN A 104 24.51 13.44 -18.13
N LEU A 105 23.84 12.99 -19.20
CA LEU A 105 23.44 11.61 -19.43
C LEU A 105 24.33 11.02 -20.52
N GLN A 106 24.95 9.87 -20.25
CA GLN A 106 25.79 9.16 -21.22
C GLN A 106 25.37 7.71 -21.31
N LEU A 107 25.34 7.18 -22.54
CA LEU A 107 25.03 5.80 -22.85
C LEU A 107 26.29 5.13 -23.38
N HIS A 108 26.76 4.08 -22.70
CA HIS A 108 28.00 3.37 -23.03
C HIS A 108 27.68 1.96 -23.53
N ASP A 109 28.30 1.57 -24.64
CA ASP A 109 28.24 0.19 -25.14
C ASP A 109 29.15 -0.69 -24.28
N LEU A 110 28.56 -1.69 -23.62
CA LEU A 110 29.27 -2.61 -22.74
C LEU A 110 30.04 -3.70 -23.48
N ARG A 111 29.87 -3.83 -24.80
CA ARG A 111 30.71 -4.72 -25.61
C ARG A 111 32.01 -4.03 -26.01
N THR A 112 31.95 -2.75 -26.38
CA THR A 112 33.11 -2.01 -26.92
C THR A 112 33.75 -1.04 -25.94
N GLY A 113 33.07 -0.70 -24.83
CA GLY A 113 33.51 0.32 -23.87
C GLY A 113 33.38 1.76 -24.39
N LYS A 114 32.72 1.98 -25.53
CA LYS A 114 32.60 3.31 -26.15
C LYS A 114 31.31 4.00 -25.75
N CYS A 115 31.38 5.32 -25.61
CA CYS A 115 30.18 6.15 -25.47
C CYS A 115 29.42 6.19 -26.80
N LEU A 116 28.20 5.65 -26.80
CA LEU A 116 27.29 5.64 -27.94
C LEU A 116 26.69 7.03 -28.19
N LYS A 117 26.22 7.68 -27.10
CA LYS A 117 25.60 8.99 -27.17
C LYS A 117 25.60 9.68 -25.81
N SER A 118 25.70 11.01 -25.86
CA SER A 118 25.53 11.86 -24.69
C SER A 118 24.37 12.82 -24.91
N PHE A 119 23.56 13.02 -23.87
CA PHE A 119 22.42 13.91 -23.88
C PHE A 119 22.44 14.86 -22.68
N ILE A 120 21.72 15.98 -22.80
CA ILE A 120 21.41 16.85 -21.67
C ILE A 120 20.11 16.38 -21.03
N GLN A 121 20.13 16.12 -19.73
CA GLN A 121 18.98 15.73 -18.93
C GLN A 121 19.01 16.45 -17.59
N LYS A 122 18.35 17.62 -17.54
CA LYS A 122 18.43 18.55 -16.39
C LYS A 122 17.76 18.00 -15.12
N ARG A 123 16.65 17.29 -15.26
CA ARG A 123 15.91 16.71 -14.13
C ARG A 123 16.45 15.32 -13.83
N MET A 124 16.61 15.02 -12.54
CA MET A 124 16.97 13.68 -12.08
C MET A 124 15.76 12.72 -12.15
N GLN A 125 14.54 13.22 -11.98
CA GLN A 125 13.34 12.43 -12.26
C GLN A 125 13.30 12.04 -13.74
N ASN A 126 13.04 10.75 -14.01
CA ASN A 126 13.03 10.18 -15.35
C ASN A 126 14.33 10.47 -16.12
N TRP A 127 15.47 10.39 -15.42
CA TRP A 127 16.78 10.63 -16.01
C TRP A 127 17.17 9.54 -17.02
N CYS A 128 16.78 8.30 -16.74
CA CYS A 128 17.16 7.13 -17.51
C CYS A 128 16.20 6.94 -18.69
N PRO A 129 16.71 6.68 -19.91
CA PRO A 129 15.89 6.14 -20.98
C PRO A 129 15.25 4.80 -20.59
N CYS A 130 14.12 4.45 -21.20
CA CYS A 130 13.45 3.18 -20.95
C CYS A 130 13.60 2.28 -22.16
N TRP A 131 14.03 1.05 -21.97
CA TRP A 131 14.12 0.04 -23.03
C TRP A 131 12.94 -0.91 -23.00
N ALA A 132 12.54 -1.40 -24.17
CA ALA A 132 11.80 -2.65 -24.26
C ALA A 132 12.69 -3.81 -23.79
N ASP A 133 12.08 -4.89 -23.29
CA ASP A 133 12.81 -6.05 -22.74
C ASP A 133 13.72 -6.74 -23.77
N ASP A 134 13.39 -6.63 -25.05
CA ASP A 134 14.19 -7.16 -26.15
C ASP A 134 15.29 -6.19 -26.65
N GLU A 135 15.36 -4.97 -26.08
CA GLU A 135 16.18 -3.83 -26.51
C GLU A 135 16.00 -3.38 -27.97
N SER A 136 14.94 -3.84 -28.64
CA SER A 136 14.62 -3.39 -30.00
C SER A 136 14.31 -1.89 -30.02
N ILE A 137 13.73 -1.37 -28.95
CA ILE A 137 13.30 0.02 -28.81
C ILE A 137 13.82 0.60 -27.49
N CYS A 138 14.31 1.83 -27.56
CA CYS A 138 14.61 2.68 -26.42
C CYS A 138 13.81 3.97 -26.54
N ALA A 139 13.12 4.36 -25.48
CA ALA A 139 12.29 5.56 -25.43
C ALA A 139 12.85 6.57 -24.42
N ARG A 140 12.73 7.85 -24.74
CA ARG A 140 13.17 8.95 -23.89
C ARG A 140 12.11 10.04 -23.86
N ASN A 141 11.83 10.55 -22.66
CA ASN A 141 10.95 11.70 -22.48
C ASN A 141 11.69 13.01 -22.81
N VAL A 142 11.09 13.83 -23.67
CA VAL A 142 11.53 15.18 -24.01
C VAL A 142 10.32 16.10 -23.89
N ASN A 143 10.53 17.41 -23.74
CA ASN A 143 9.43 18.36 -23.63
C ASN A 143 8.43 18.21 -24.80
N ASN A 144 7.19 17.82 -24.47
CA ASN A 144 6.06 17.63 -25.39
C ASN A 144 6.17 16.42 -26.36
N GLU A 145 7.13 15.53 -26.19
CA GLU A 145 7.22 14.33 -27.02
C GLU A 145 7.99 13.19 -26.35
N VAL A 146 7.61 11.96 -26.70
CA VAL A 146 8.40 10.76 -26.39
C VAL A 146 9.12 10.35 -27.66
N GLN A 147 10.46 10.36 -27.62
CA GLN A 147 11.31 9.98 -28.74
C GLN A 147 11.67 8.50 -28.64
N PHE A 148 11.55 7.77 -29.73
CA PHE A 148 11.87 6.35 -29.81
C PHE A 148 13.07 6.14 -30.75
N PHE A 149 14.03 5.38 -30.26
CA PHE A 149 15.23 4.92 -30.95
C PHE A 149 15.15 3.42 -31.15
N GLU A 150 15.58 2.93 -32.30
CA GLU A 150 15.58 1.50 -32.61
C GLU A 150 17.00 0.92 -32.55
N ASN A 151 17.12 -0.32 -32.08
CA ASN A 151 18.35 -1.12 -32.09
C ASN A 151 19.55 -0.42 -31.44
N ASN A 152 19.31 0.34 -30.36
CA ASN A 152 20.32 1.16 -29.66
C ASN A 152 21.05 2.17 -30.58
N ASN A 153 20.46 2.56 -31.73
CA ASN A 153 20.97 3.64 -32.55
C ASN A 153 20.41 4.99 -32.10
N PHE A 154 21.18 5.68 -31.26
CA PHE A 154 20.80 6.96 -30.67
C PHE A 154 21.10 8.19 -31.55
N ASN A 155 21.52 7.99 -32.81
CA ASN A 155 21.79 9.09 -33.74
C ASN A 155 20.55 9.53 -34.54
N THR A 156 19.58 8.64 -34.70
CA THR A 156 18.38 8.88 -35.49
C THR A 156 17.15 8.54 -34.67
N ILE A 157 16.20 9.47 -34.59
CA ILE A 157 14.90 9.23 -33.96
C ILE A 157 14.05 8.45 -34.97
N ALA A 158 13.73 7.19 -34.66
CA ALA A 158 12.97 6.32 -35.54
C ALA A 158 11.49 6.69 -35.57
N ASN A 159 10.93 7.05 -34.41
CA ASN A 159 9.53 7.49 -34.31
C ASN A 159 9.37 8.44 -33.11
N LYS A 160 8.28 9.20 -33.11
CA LYS A 160 7.95 10.14 -32.03
C LYS A 160 6.46 10.12 -31.72
N LEU A 161 6.13 10.09 -30.43
CA LEU A 161 4.78 10.31 -29.95
C LEU A 161 4.66 11.77 -29.51
N HIS A 162 4.01 12.58 -30.33
CA HIS A 162 3.79 13.99 -30.03
C HIS A 162 2.55 14.18 -29.15
N LEU A 163 2.76 14.61 -27.92
CA LEU A 163 1.71 14.87 -26.94
C LEU A 163 2.11 16.08 -26.10
N GLN A 164 1.30 17.12 -26.11
CA GLN A 164 1.60 18.31 -25.32
C GLN A 164 1.64 17.99 -23.83
N LYS A 165 2.67 18.50 -23.14
CA LYS A 165 2.86 18.40 -21.69
C LYS A 165 2.97 16.97 -21.14
N VAL A 166 3.50 16.02 -21.92
CA VAL A 166 3.85 14.70 -21.35
C VAL A 166 4.74 14.88 -20.13
N SER A 167 4.26 14.38 -18.99
CA SER A 167 4.99 14.44 -17.72
C SER A 167 5.79 13.17 -17.49
N ASP A 168 5.18 12.02 -17.79
CA ASP A 168 5.78 10.71 -17.54
C ASP A 168 5.31 9.65 -18.54
N PHE A 169 6.09 8.59 -18.70
CA PHE A 169 5.72 7.44 -19.54
C PHE A 169 6.35 6.15 -19.01
N VAL A 170 5.72 5.01 -19.31
CA VAL A 170 6.28 3.68 -19.02
C VAL A 170 6.06 2.75 -20.21
N LEU A 171 7.11 2.01 -20.61
CA LEU A 171 7.01 0.95 -21.61
C LEU A 171 6.46 -0.33 -20.99
N SER A 172 5.74 -1.11 -21.79
CA SER A 172 5.23 -2.40 -21.37
C SER A 172 6.34 -3.45 -21.34
N PRO A 173 6.39 -4.32 -20.31
CA PRO A 173 7.31 -5.45 -20.28
C PRO A 173 6.93 -6.53 -21.31
N GLY A 174 7.83 -7.48 -21.57
CA GLY A 174 7.57 -8.63 -22.42
C GLY A 174 7.79 -8.40 -23.92
N PRO A 175 7.33 -9.35 -24.75
CA PRO A 175 7.62 -9.35 -26.19
C PRO A 175 6.80 -8.31 -26.96
N GLN A 176 7.20 -8.08 -28.22
CA GLN A 176 6.47 -7.25 -29.16
C GLN A 176 5.01 -7.70 -29.36
N PRO A 177 4.07 -6.79 -29.66
CA PRO A 177 4.29 -5.35 -29.86
C PRO A 177 4.42 -4.56 -28.54
N THR A 178 5.44 -3.69 -28.44
CA THR A 178 5.64 -2.82 -27.28
C THR A 178 4.50 -1.79 -27.17
N LYS A 179 3.91 -1.72 -25.99
CA LYS A 179 2.92 -0.70 -25.62
C LYS A 179 3.59 0.37 -24.78
N VAL A 180 3.06 1.58 -24.85
CA VAL A 180 3.53 2.73 -24.06
C VAL A 180 2.35 3.36 -23.34
N ALA A 181 2.43 3.46 -22.02
CA ALA A 181 1.48 4.26 -21.23
C ALA A 181 2.10 5.64 -21.00
N VAL A 182 1.34 6.70 -21.27
CA VAL A 182 1.80 8.08 -21.17
C VAL A 182 0.86 8.87 -20.28
N TYR A 183 1.43 9.59 -19.32
CA TYR A 183 0.72 10.49 -18.43
C TYR A 183 0.83 11.95 -18.91
N VAL A 184 -0.33 12.59 -19.07
CA VAL A 184 -0.43 14.02 -19.33
C VAL A 184 -1.26 14.67 -18.22
N PRO A 185 -0.68 15.62 -17.46
CA PRO A 185 -1.39 16.35 -16.42
C PRO A 185 -2.40 17.32 -17.05
N GLY A 186 -3.58 17.41 -16.42
CA GLY A 186 -4.62 18.35 -16.78
C GLY A 186 -4.22 19.79 -16.44
N SER A 187 -4.62 20.74 -17.29
CA SER A 187 -4.57 22.17 -16.95
C SER A 187 -5.71 22.58 -16.01
N LYS A 188 -5.70 23.81 -15.49
CA LYS A 188 -6.79 24.33 -14.64
C LYS A 188 -8.17 24.05 -15.26
N GLY A 189 -8.97 23.22 -14.59
CA GLY A 189 -10.33 22.83 -15.02
C GLY A 189 -10.40 21.66 -16.01
N ALA A 190 -9.28 21.22 -16.60
CA ALA A 190 -9.22 20.08 -17.49
C ALA A 190 -8.79 18.80 -16.74
N PRO A 191 -9.28 17.61 -17.14
CA PRO A 191 -8.85 16.35 -16.54
C PRO A 191 -7.42 16.02 -16.92
N SER A 192 -6.72 15.31 -16.03
CA SER A 192 -5.50 14.58 -16.39
C SER A 192 -5.87 13.28 -17.09
N PHE A 193 -4.95 12.73 -17.89
CA PHE A 193 -5.19 11.46 -18.58
C PHE A 193 -3.96 10.59 -18.64
N VAL A 194 -4.20 9.27 -18.57
CA VAL A 194 -3.25 8.23 -18.97
C VAL A 194 -3.78 7.58 -20.23
N ARG A 195 -2.93 7.56 -21.27
CA ARG A 195 -3.24 6.94 -22.56
C ARG A 195 -2.25 5.83 -22.87
N LEU A 196 -2.77 4.73 -23.38
CA LEU A 196 -1.97 3.61 -23.87
C LEU A 196 -1.91 3.70 -25.39
N TYR A 197 -0.71 3.57 -25.95
CA TYR A 197 -0.47 3.44 -27.38
C TYR A 197 0.30 2.16 -27.66
N GLN A 198 0.28 1.71 -28.91
CA GLN A 198 1.10 0.61 -29.38
C GLN A 198 2.15 1.16 -30.34
N TYR A 199 3.43 0.90 -30.10
CA TYR A 199 4.49 1.28 -31.03
C TYR A 199 4.40 0.42 -32.31
N PRO A 200 4.63 0.97 -33.53
CA PRO A 200 4.92 2.37 -33.88
C PRO A 200 3.66 3.24 -34.14
N ASN A 201 2.47 2.72 -33.85
CA ASN A 201 1.18 3.30 -34.25
C ASN A 201 0.76 4.44 -33.31
N PHE A 202 1.15 5.66 -33.65
CA PHE A 202 0.80 6.88 -32.90
C PHE A 202 -0.16 7.84 -33.63
N GLY A 203 -0.47 7.55 -34.89
CA GLY A 203 -1.25 8.44 -35.77
C GLY A 203 -2.75 8.20 -35.70
N GLY A 204 -3.52 9.29 -35.64
CA GLY A 204 -4.97 9.30 -35.84
C GLY A 204 -5.80 9.13 -34.55
N PRO A 205 -7.13 9.35 -34.63
CA PRO A 205 -8.03 9.39 -33.46
C PRO A 205 -8.14 8.05 -32.70
N GLN A 206 -7.87 6.92 -33.37
CA GLN A 206 -7.96 5.56 -32.83
C GLN A 206 -6.59 4.97 -32.43
N SER A 207 -5.51 5.77 -32.47
CA SER A 207 -4.16 5.30 -32.11
C SER A 207 -4.02 4.95 -30.62
N ALA A 208 -4.81 5.58 -29.76
CA ALA A 208 -4.85 5.26 -28.34
C ALA A 208 -5.64 3.96 -28.11
N VAL A 209 -4.95 2.92 -27.70
CA VAL A 209 -5.51 1.60 -27.36
C VAL A 209 -6.45 1.69 -26.17
N ALA A 210 -6.08 2.50 -25.18
CA ALA A 210 -6.92 2.79 -24.02
C ALA A 210 -6.68 4.22 -23.54
N ASN A 211 -7.71 4.84 -22.97
CA ASN A 211 -7.62 6.18 -22.43
C ASN A 211 -8.43 6.27 -21.13
N LYS A 212 -7.79 6.72 -20.05
CA LYS A 212 -8.45 6.98 -18.77
C LYS A 212 -8.20 8.41 -18.34
N SER A 213 -9.28 9.17 -18.21
CA SER A 213 -9.25 10.51 -17.63
C SER A 213 -9.63 10.48 -16.16
N PHE A 214 -8.98 11.33 -15.37
CA PHE A 214 -9.28 11.56 -13.96
C PHE A 214 -8.94 13.00 -13.58
N PHE A 215 -9.65 13.53 -12.59
CA PHE A 215 -9.35 14.86 -12.03
C PHE A 215 -8.43 14.71 -10.83
N LYS A 216 -7.87 15.82 -10.35
CA LYS A 216 -7.07 15.87 -9.11
C LYS A 216 -5.88 14.89 -9.17
N ALA A 217 -4.88 15.21 -9.99
CA ALA A 217 -3.65 14.42 -10.05
C ALA A 217 -2.45 15.34 -10.27
N ASP A 218 -1.67 15.53 -9.22
CA ASP A 218 -0.41 16.26 -9.26
C ASP A 218 0.72 15.29 -9.63
N LYS A 219 0.67 14.08 -9.10
CA LYS A 219 1.60 12.99 -9.39
C LYS A 219 0.84 11.71 -9.75
N VAL A 220 1.42 10.95 -10.68
CA VAL A 220 0.89 9.66 -11.12
C VAL A 220 2.02 8.64 -11.13
N THR A 221 1.74 7.44 -10.61
CA THR A 221 2.59 6.26 -10.74
C THR A 221 1.90 5.24 -11.62
N MET A 222 2.57 4.75 -12.66
CA MET A 222 2.05 3.75 -13.59
C MET A 222 2.81 2.43 -13.41
N LEU A 223 2.08 1.34 -13.20
CA LEU A 223 2.62 0.01 -12.92
C LEU A 223 2.05 -1.00 -13.91
N TRP A 224 2.85 -1.45 -14.88
CA TRP A 224 2.48 -2.55 -15.76
C TRP A 224 2.49 -3.89 -15.01
N ASN A 225 1.54 -4.77 -15.33
CA ASN A 225 1.71 -6.17 -14.98
C ASN A 225 2.77 -6.82 -15.89
N LYS A 226 3.35 -7.93 -15.43
CA LYS A 226 4.45 -8.62 -16.11
C LYS A 226 4.09 -9.13 -17.51
N LYS A 227 2.81 -9.46 -17.76
CA LYS A 227 2.30 -9.87 -19.08
C LYS A 227 1.94 -8.70 -20.01
N ALA A 228 2.10 -7.45 -19.59
CA ALA A 228 1.73 -6.27 -20.38
C ALA A 228 0.28 -6.26 -20.90
N THR A 229 -0.65 -6.82 -20.11
CA THR A 229 -2.09 -6.82 -20.39
C THR A 229 -2.83 -5.71 -19.67
N ALA A 230 -2.28 -5.16 -18.58
CA ALA A 230 -2.89 -4.09 -17.81
C ALA A 230 -1.89 -3.20 -17.08
N VAL A 231 -2.32 -1.97 -16.77
CA VAL A 231 -1.60 -0.96 -16.01
C VAL A 231 -2.45 -0.52 -14.82
N LEU A 232 -1.84 -0.48 -13.63
CA LEU A 232 -2.39 0.23 -12.47
C LEU A 232 -1.85 1.64 -12.45
N VAL A 233 -2.73 2.59 -12.19
CA VAL A 233 -2.42 4.02 -12.15
C VAL A 233 -2.83 4.54 -10.78
N VAL A 234 -1.84 4.89 -9.97
CA VAL A 234 -2.05 5.58 -8.69
C VAL A 234 -1.93 7.06 -8.94
N ALA A 235 -3.04 7.79 -8.85
CA ALA A 235 -3.06 9.24 -8.93
C ALA A 235 -3.09 9.83 -7.53
N SER A 236 -2.32 10.88 -7.29
CA SER A 236 -2.24 11.57 -5.99
C SER A 236 -2.26 13.08 -6.14
N THR A 237 -2.89 13.74 -5.18
CA THR A 237 -2.83 15.19 -4.97
C THR A 237 -2.07 15.54 -3.71
N GLU A 238 -1.38 16.68 -3.71
CA GLU A 238 -0.61 17.14 -2.55
C GLU A 238 -1.49 17.80 -1.47
N VAL A 239 -2.51 18.55 -1.88
CA VAL A 239 -3.43 19.24 -0.97
C VAL A 239 -4.85 19.03 -1.43
N ASP A 240 -5.69 18.52 -0.54
CA ASP A 240 -7.11 18.42 -0.81
C ASP A 240 -7.72 19.83 -0.77
N LYS A 241 -8.20 20.29 -1.93
CA LYS A 241 -8.83 21.62 -2.08
C LYS A 241 -10.09 21.78 -1.25
N THR A 242 -10.68 20.69 -0.75
CA THR A 242 -11.82 20.75 0.17
C THR A 242 -11.40 21.04 1.62
N GLY A 243 -10.10 20.96 1.93
CA GLY A 243 -9.56 21.13 3.28
C GLY A 243 -9.82 19.95 4.23
N ALA A 244 -10.41 18.85 3.75
CA ALA A 244 -10.72 17.68 4.58
C ALA A 244 -9.49 16.84 4.93
N SER A 245 -8.43 16.91 4.12
CA SER A 245 -7.19 16.15 4.32
C SER A 245 -5.96 17.01 4.03
N TYR A 246 -5.06 17.13 5.02
CA TYR A 246 -3.74 17.73 4.85
C TYR A 246 -2.80 16.90 3.96
N TYR A 247 -3.12 15.62 3.75
CA TYR A 247 -2.29 14.67 2.98
C TYR A 247 -2.81 14.45 1.55
N GLY A 248 -3.74 15.31 1.10
CA GLY A 248 -4.38 15.19 -0.20
C GLY A 248 -5.29 13.96 -0.32
N GLU A 249 -5.56 13.61 -1.58
CA GLU A 249 -6.42 12.50 -2.02
C GLU A 249 -5.63 11.60 -2.98
N GLN A 250 -5.81 10.29 -2.87
CA GLN A 250 -5.24 9.29 -3.77
C GLN A 250 -6.32 8.39 -4.35
N THR A 251 -6.22 8.09 -5.64
CA THR A 251 -7.14 7.21 -6.35
C THR A 251 -6.38 6.14 -7.11
N LEU A 252 -6.96 4.94 -7.17
CA LEU A 252 -6.41 3.81 -7.94
C LEU A 252 -7.27 3.57 -9.17
N HIS A 253 -6.63 3.56 -10.34
CA HIS A 253 -7.28 3.24 -11.61
C HIS A 253 -6.63 2.01 -12.23
N TYR A 254 -7.45 1.25 -12.95
CA TYR A 254 -7.03 0.11 -13.74
C TYR A 254 -7.28 0.42 -15.22
N ILE A 255 -6.30 0.12 -16.06
CA ILE A 255 -6.40 0.28 -17.51
C ILE A 255 -5.89 -0.99 -18.18
N ALA A 256 -6.76 -1.71 -18.87
CA ALA A 256 -6.41 -2.88 -19.64
C ALA A 256 -6.00 -2.50 -21.07
N ALA A 257 -5.11 -3.30 -21.65
CA ALA A 257 -4.63 -3.14 -23.02
C ALA A 257 -5.69 -3.49 -24.09
N ASN A 258 -6.86 -3.99 -23.68
CA ASN A 258 -8.02 -4.18 -24.56
C ASN A 258 -8.93 -2.94 -24.66
N GLY A 259 -8.59 -1.85 -23.95
CA GLY A 259 -9.37 -0.61 -23.92
C GLY A 259 -10.26 -0.46 -22.68
N GLU A 260 -10.46 -1.51 -21.89
CA GLU A 260 -11.26 -1.43 -20.66
C GLU A 260 -10.53 -0.60 -19.59
N SER A 261 -11.28 0.20 -18.85
CA SER A 261 -10.72 0.95 -17.72
C SER A 261 -11.71 1.09 -16.58
N ALA A 262 -11.20 1.01 -15.36
CA ALA A 262 -12.01 1.04 -14.14
C ALA A 262 -11.37 1.92 -13.07
N VAL A 263 -12.18 2.37 -12.12
CA VAL A 263 -11.68 2.94 -10.86
C VAL A 263 -11.79 1.83 -9.83
N VAL A 264 -10.68 1.50 -9.16
CA VAL A 264 -10.67 0.46 -8.14
C VAL A 264 -11.29 1.04 -6.87
N GLN A 265 -12.40 0.46 -6.43
CA GLN A 265 -13.09 0.90 -5.22
C GLN A 265 -12.37 0.36 -4.00
N LEU A 266 -11.98 1.26 -3.10
CA LEU A 266 -11.27 0.94 -1.86
C LEU A 266 -12.22 1.15 -0.67
N PRO A 267 -12.78 0.08 -0.07
CA PRO A 267 -13.81 0.15 0.97
C PRO A 267 -13.49 0.94 2.25
N LYS A 268 -12.23 1.37 2.43
CA LYS A 268 -11.77 2.04 3.64
C LYS A 268 -11.13 3.37 3.26
N ASN A 269 -11.66 4.45 3.82
CA ASN A 269 -11.16 5.80 3.62
C ASN A 269 -9.73 5.95 4.17
N GLY A 270 -8.90 6.68 3.43
CA GLY A 270 -7.52 7.02 3.77
C GLY A 270 -6.59 6.87 2.57
N PRO A 271 -5.27 7.03 2.79
CA PRO A 271 -4.29 6.98 1.72
C PRO A 271 -4.11 5.55 1.19
N ILE A 272 -3.53 5.45 0.00
CA ILE A 272 -2.99 4.23 -0.60
C ILE A 272 -1.50 4.19 -0.24
N TYR A 273 -1.12 3.28 0.63
CA TYR A 273 0.27 3.13 1.04
C TYR A 273 1.10 2.38 0.01
N ASP A 274 0.53 1.32 -0.58
CA ASP A 274 1.23 0.50 -1.56
C ASP A 274 0.27 -0.26 -2.46
N VAL A 275 0.69 -0.51 -3.71
CA VAL A 275 -0.04 -1.29 -4.71
C VAL A 275 0.97 -2.11 -5.50
N THR A 276 0.76 -3.43 -5.55
CA THR A 276 1.71 -4.35 -6.18
C THR A 276 0.99 -5.42 -7.00
N TRP A 277 1.50 -5.67 -8.20
CA TRP A 277 1.02 -6.76 -9.05
C TRP A 277 1.51 -8.10 -8.54
N SER A 278 0.63 -9.11 -8.59
CA SER A 278 1.09 -10.48 -8.45
C SER A 278 1.96 -10.87 -9.66
N PRO A 279 3.07 -11.58 -9.48
CA PRO A 279 3.92 -12.05 -10.57
C PRO A 279 3.18 -12.87 -11.64
N ASN A 280 2.05 -13.50 -11.28
CA ASN A 280 1.18 -14.24 -12.19
C ASN A 280 0.38 -13.35 -13.17
N SER A 281 0.34 -12.03 -12.91
CA SER A 281 -0.37 -11.00 -13.67
C SER A 281 -1.89 -11.15 -13.75
N VAL A 282 -2.52 -11.89 -12.84
CA VAL A 282 -3.99 -12.06 -12.80
C VAL A 282 -4.68 -11.34 -11.63
N GLU A 283 -3.89 -10.85 -10.68
CA GLU A 283 -4.38 -10.18 -9.48
C GLU A 283 -3.34 -9.15 -8.99
N PHE A 284 -3.77 -8.25 -8.11
CA PHE A 284 -2.90 -7.27 -7.46
C PHE A 284 -3.34 -7.05 -6.02
N CYS A 285 -2.39 -6.69 -5.16
CA CYS A 285 -2.65 -6.35 -3.76
C CYS A 285 -2.56 -4.84 -3.56
N ALA A 286 -3.52 -4.26 -2.83
CA ALA A 286 -3.48 -2.86 -2.42
C ALA A 286 -3.54 -2.76 -0.89
N VAL A 287 -2.69 -1.90 -0.32
CA VAL A 287 -2.66 -1.53 1.11
C VAL A 287 -3.14 -0.11 1.26
N TYR A 288 -4.25 0.11 1.95
CA TYR A 288 -4.97 1.39 1.95
C TYR A 288 -5.79 1.65 3.20
N GLY A 289 -6.21 2.91 3.35
CA GLY A 289 -7.10 3.39 4.42
C GLY A 289 -6.34 3.78 5.69
N PHE A 290 -6.92 4.64 6.51
CA PHE A 290 -6.26 5.15 7.72
C PHE A 290 -5.80 4.02 8.64
N MET A 291 -4.58 4.15 9.18
CA MET A 291 -3.97 3.15 10.07
C MET A 291 -4.89 2.81 11.25
N PRO A 292 -5.06 1.52 11.61
CA PRO A 292 -4.48 0.31 10.98
C PRO A 292 -5.00 0.06 9.55
N ALA A 293 -4.12 -0.06 8.56
CA ALA A 293 -4.49 -0.12 7.15
C ALA A 293 -5.15 -1.46 6.77
N LYS A 294 -6.02 -1.39 5.77
CA LYS A 294 -6.63 -2.55 5.12
C LYS A 294 -5.71 -3.05 4.01
N ALA A 295 -5.68 -4.37 3.79
CA ALA A 295 -5.00 -4.94 2.63
C ALA A 295 -5.93 -5.93 1.96
N THR A 296 -6.07 -5.81 0.64
CA THR A 296 -7.02 -6.59 -0.14
C THR A 296 -6.37 -6.98 -1.47
N ILE A 297 -6.56 -8.24 -1.88
CA ILE A 297 -6.24 -8.70 -3.23
C ILE A 297 -7.45 -8.47 -4.12
N PHE A 298 -7.20 -7.93 -5.31
CA PHE A 298 -8.21 -7.66 -6.33
C PHE A 298 -7.88 -8.44 -7.61
N ASN A 299 -8.92 -8.88 -8.30
CA ASN A 299 -8.78 -9.50 -9.63
C ASN A 299 -8.69 -8.43 -10.74
N LEU A 300 -8.55 -8.85 -12.00
CA LEU A 300 -8.51 -7.94 -13.16
C LEU A 300 -9.81 -7.15 -13.40
N LYS A 301 -10.94 -7.59 -12.83
CA LYS A 301 -12.22 -6.85 -12.84
C LYS A 301 -12.30 -5.80 -11.73
N CYS A 302 -11.26 -5.67 -10.92
CA CYS A 302 -11.19 -4.79 -9.76
C CYS A 302 -12.15 -5.22 -8.62
N ASP A 303 -12.57 -6.48 -8.59
CA ASP A 303 -13.36 -7.05 -7.50
C ASP A 303 -12.42 -7.59 -6.40
N PRO A 304 -12.77 -7.41 -5.11
CA PRO A 304 -11.99 -7.96 -4.01
C PRO A 304 -12.09 -9.49 -3.97
N VAL A 305 -10.95 -10.16 -4.02
CA VAL A 305 -10.80 -11.63 -3.94
C VAL A 305 -10.62 -12.08 -2.50
N PHE A 306 -9.71 -11.43 -1.77
CA PHE A 306 -9.43 -11.74 -0.38
C PHE A 306 -9.06 -10.49 0.41
N ASP A 307 -9.71 -10.32 1.57
CA ASP A 307 -9.48 -9.23 2.51
C ASP A 307 -8.69 -9.72 3.73
N PHE A 308 -7.48 -9.19 3.92
CA PHE A 308 -6.61 -9.52 5.05
C PHE A 308 -6.97 -8.77 6.34
N GLY A 309 -8.10 -8.07 6.41
CA GLY A 309 -8.58 -7.36 7.60
C GLY A 309 -7.94 -5.97 7.78
N THR A 310 -7.66 -5.55 9.01
CA THR A 310 -6.87 -4.34 9.29
C THR A 310 -5.66 -4.65 10.17
N GLY A 311 -4.55 -3.95 9.93
CA GLY A 311 -3.32 -4.14 10.68
C GLY A 311 -2.31 -3.01 10.47
N PRO A 312 -1.22 -2.95 11.25
CA PRO A 312 -0.20 -1.91 11.13
C PRO A 312 0.73 -2.22 9.93
N ARG A 313 0.22 -2.07 8.70
CA ARG A 313 0.91 -2.39 7.45
C ARG A 313 0.89 -1.21 6.48
N ASN A 314 1.97 -0.99 5.76
CA ASN A 314 2.10 0.04 4.73
C ASN A 314 2.74 -0.47 3.44
N ALA A 315 3.13 -1.74 3.36
CA ALA A 315 3.76 -2.31 2.17
C ALA A 315 3.34 -3.75 1.93
N ALA A 316 3.37 -4.17 0.66
CA ALA A 316 3.05 -5.52 0.22
C ALA A 316 4.13 -6.04 -0.74
N TYR A 317 4.66 -7.24 -0.46
CA TYR A 317 5.76 -7.83 -1.22
C TYR A 317 5.42 -9.26 -1.64
N TYR A 318 5.16 -9.46 -2.93
CA TYR A 318 5.06 -10.80 -3.49
C TYR A 318 6.45 -11.45 -3.62
N SER A 319 6.53 -12.73 -3.27
CA SER A 319 7.66 -13.59 -3.64
C SER A 319 7.85 -13.60 -5.17
N PRO A 320 9.06 -13.86 -5.69
CA PRO A 320 9.32 -13.89 -7.13
C PRO A 320 8.38 -14.81 -7.93
N HIS A 321 7.95 -15.94 -7.33
CA HIS A 321 7.01 -16.88 -7.94
C HIS A 321 5.52 -16.53 -7.70
N GLY A 322 5.22 -15.60 -6.80
CA GLY A 322 3.86 -15.13 -6.50
C GLY A 322 3.06 -15.97 -5.50
N HIS A 323 3.56 -17.13 -5.10
CA HIS A 323 2.89 -18.03 -4.14
C HIS A 323 2.84 -17.54 -2.69
N ILE A 324 3.77 -16.67 -2.28
CA ILE A 324 3.84 -16.05 -0.94
C ILE A 324 3.71 -14.53 -1.07
N LEU A 325 2.95 -13.92 -0.16
CA LEU A 325 2.79 -12.47 0.01
C LEU A 325 3.19 -12.07 1.42
N VAL A 326 4.10 -11.09 1.55
CA VAL A 326 4.41 -10.47 2.84
C VAL A 326 3.72 -9.11 2.93
N LEU A 327 2.88 -8.93 3.94
CA LEU A 327 2.34 -7.63 4.32
C LEU A 327 3.19 -7.08 5.47
N ALA A 328 3.79 -5.92 5.30
CA ALA A 328 4.74 -5.37 6.25
C ALA A 328 4.41 -3.94 6.68
N GLY A 329 4.81 -3.59 7.89
CA GLY A 329 4.77 -2.24 8.44
C GLY A 329 6.16 -1.71 8.75
N PHE A 330 6.76 -0.94 7.84
CA PHE A 330 8.13 -0.41 7.96
C PHE A 330 8.22 1.10 8.21
N GLY A 331 9.38 1.56 8.64
CA GLY A 331 9.66 2.97 8.95
C GLY A 331 8.98 3.42 10.24
N ASN A 332 7.86 4.14 10.13
CA ASN A 332 7.14 4.67 11.30
C ASN A 332 6.34 3.61 12.08
N LEU A 333 6.30 2.38 11.55
CA LEU A 333 5.61 1.23 12.14
C LEU A 333 6.63 0.29 12.79
N ARG A 334 6.15 -0.60 13.66
CA ARG A 334 7.00 -1.44 14.52
C ARG A 334 7.76 -2.56 13.80
N GLY A 335 7.68 -2.65 12.47
CA GLY A 335 8.34 -3.72 11.71
C GLY A 335 7.56 -5.03 11.68
N GLN A 336 6.26 -5.03 11.98
CA GLN A 336 5.46 -6.25 11.92
C GLN A 336 5.33 -6.72 10.47
N MET A 337 5.59 -8.01 10.25
CA MET A 337 5.41 -8.67 8.98
C MET A 337 4.39 -9.80 9.14
N GLU A 338 3.51 -9.96 8.17
CA GLU A 338 2.60 -11.10 8.05
C GLU A 338 2.92 -11.83 6.75
N VAL A 339 3.37 -13.08 6.85
CA VAL A 339 3.71 -13.90 5.70
C VAL A 339 2.52 -14.80 5.39
N TRP A 340 1.98 -14.68 4.19
CA TRP A 340 0.77 -15.38 3.76
C TRP A 340 1.06 -16.29 2.58
N ASP A 341 0.55 -17.52 2.65
CA ASP A 341 0.34 -18.39 1.50
C ASP A 341 -0.84 -17.85 0.71
N VAL A 342 -0.60 -17.37 -0.50
CA VAL A 342 -1.62 -16.73 -1.36
C VAL A 342 -2.58 -17.76 -1.93
N LYS A 343 -2.12 -18.99 -2.17
CA LYS A 343 -2.95 -20.05 -2.78
C LYS A 343 -4.02 -20.53 -1.81
N ASN A 344 -3.67 -20.67 -0.54
CA ASN A 344 -4.57 -21.15 0.50
C ASN A 344 -5.12 -20.03 1.41
N TYR A 345 -4.70 -18.78 1.18
CA TYR A 345 -4.93 -17.63 2.07
C TYR A 345 -4.69 -17.97 3.54
N LYS A 346 -3.57 -18.68 3.80
CA LYS A 346 -3.20 -19.15 5.14
C LYS A 346 -1.98 -18.39 5.63
N LEU A 347 -2.09 -17.86 6.84
CA LEU A 347 -0.96 -17.21 7.50
C LEU A 347 0.13 -18.26 7.82
N ILE A 348 1.34 -17.99 7.37
CA ILE A 348 2.54 -18.83 7.58
C ILE A 348 3.23 -18.40 8.87
N SER A 349 3.57 -17.11 9.01
CA SER A 349 4.31 -16.59 10.17
C SER A 349 4.09 -15.09 10.38
N LYS A 350 4.41 -14.62 11.59
CA LYS A 350 4.33 -13.19 11.98
C LYS A 350 5.65 -12.65 12.56
N PRO A 351 6.75 -12.64 11.79
CA PRO A 351 8.02 -12.10 12.27
C PRO A 351 7.96 -10.59 12.49
N VAL A 352 8.87 -10.09 13.33
CA VAL A 352 8.99 -8.66 13.65
C VAL A 352 10.40 -8.19 13.29
N ALA A 353 10.50 -7.42 12.21
CA ALA A 353 11.73 -6.78 11.75
C ALA A 353 11.73 -5.30 12.18
N SER A 354 11.94 -5.08 13.49
CA SER A 354 11.94 -3.74 14.09
C SER A 354 12.90 -2.79 13.36
N ASP A 355 12.52 -1.51 13.31
CA ASP A 355 13.27 -0.40 12.71
C ASP A 355 13.64 -0.57 11.23
N SER A 356 13.14 -1.62 10.57
CA SER A 356 13.44 -1.89 9.16
C SER A 356 12.76 -0.85 8.27
N THR A 357 13.48 -0.45 7.23
CA THR A 357 13.06 0.54 6.23
C THR A 357 13.16 0.01 4.80
N TYR A 358 13.80 -1.14 4.63
CA TYR A 358 14.01 -1.82 3.37
C TYR A 358 13.65 -3.30 3.49
N PHE A 359 13.13 -3.86 2.41
CA PHE A 359 12.76 -5.26 2.26
C PHE A 359 13.07 -5.69 0.83
N ALA A 360 13.64 -6.88 0.66
CA ALA A 360 13.69 -7.53 -0.64
C ALA A 360 13.66 -9.05 -0.51
N TRP A 361 13.00 -9.69 -1.47
CA TRP A 361 13.05 -11.13 -1.66
C TRP A 361 14.36 -11.53 -2.31
N CYS A 362 14.95 -12.62 -1.82
CA CYS A 362 15.96 -13.36 -2.56
C CYS A 362 15.28 -13.98 -3.80
N PRO A 363 15.98 -14.09 -4.95
CA PRO A 363 15.39 -14.66 -6.15
C PRO A 363 14.91 -16.12 -6.02
N ASP A 364 15.35 -16.83 -4.98
CA ASP A 364 14.89 -18.19 -4.69
C ASP A 364 13.48 -18.30 -4.11
N GLY A 365 12.88 -17.17 -3.75
CA GLY A 365 11.54 -17.09 -3.16
C GLY A 365 11.39 -17.68 -1.76
N GLU A 366 12.50 -18.04 -1.09
CA GLU A 366 12.48 -18.55 0.28
C GLU A 366 13.08 -17.55 1.28
N HIS A 367 14.09 -16.79 0.86
CA HIS A 367 14.82 -15.91 1.75
C HIS A 367 14.44 -14.45 1.55
N ILE A 368 14.53 -13.69 2.63
CA ILE A 368 14.17 -12.28 2.68
C ILE A 368 15.31 -11.52 3.35
N VAL A 369 15.68 -10.36 2.80
CA VAL A 369 16.49 -9.38 3.52
C VAL A 369 15.60 -8.25 4.03
N THR A 370 15.77 -7.89 5.30
CA THR A 370 15.26 -6.62 5.84
C THR A 370 16.45 -5.78 6.29
N ALA A 371 16.40 -4.47 6.06
CA ALA A 371 17.49 -3.60 6.43
C ALA A 371 17.04 -2.24 6.95
N THR A 372 17.91 -1.66 7.76
CA THR A 372 17.82 -0.29 8.25
C THR A 372 19.01 0.46 7.71
N CYS A 373 18.77 1.38 6.77
CA CYS A 373 19.84 2.08 6.04
C CYS A 373 19.94 3.56 6.44
N ALA A 374 21.16 4.04 6.63
CA ALA A 374 21.47 5.45 6.77
C ALA A 374 21.40 6.14 5.39
N PRO A 375 21.07 7.45 5.31
CA PRO A 375 20.87 8.38 6.42
C PRO A 375 19.44 8.39 6.98
N ARG A 376 18.52 7.57 6.44
CA ARG A 376 17.10 7.61 6.83
C ARG A 376 16.90 7.27 8.30
N LEU A 377 17.54 6.21 8.78
CA LEU A 377 17.57 5.84 10.20
C LEU A 377 18.97 5.31 10.52
N ARG A 378 19.60 5.90 11.55
CA ARG A 378 20.94 5.48 12.03
C ARG A 378 20.89 4.51 13.19
N VAL A 379 19.78 4.52 13.95
CA VAL A 379 19.54 3.56 15.03
C VAL A 379 19.29 2.19 14.40
N SER A 380 19.87 1.13 14.97
CA SER A 380 19.75 -0.25 14.48
C SER A 380 20.23 -0.43 13.03
N ASN A 381 21.19 0.37 12.56
CA ASN A 381 21.71 0.29 11.19
C ASN A 381 22.36 -1.08 10.93
N GLY A 382 21.93 -1.75 9.87
CA GLY A 382 22.26 -3.15 9.63
C GLY A 382 21.21 -3.89 8.83
N TYR A 383 21.39 -5.20 8.64
CA TYR A 383 20.46 -6.05 7.91
C TYR A 383 20.27 -7.41 8.58
N LYS A 384 19.13 -8.03 8.30
CA LYS A 384 18.78 -9.38 8.75
C LYS A 384 18.32 -10.20 7.56
N ILE A 385 18.78 -11.45 7.50
CA ILE A 385 18.34 -12.44 6.53
C ILE A 385 17.38 -13.39 7.24
N TRP A 386 16.20 -13.57 6.66
CA TRP A 386 15.12 -14.39 7.19
C TRP A 386 14.79 -15.50 6.20
N HIS A 387 14.34 -16.64 6.73
CA HIS A 387 13.50 -17.54 5.97
C HIS A 387 12.05 -17.08 6.09
N TYR A 388 11.24 -17.23 5.03
CA TYR A 388 9.85 -16.77 5.04
C TYR A 388 8.97 -17.38 6.15
N THR A 389 9.37 -18.49 6.76
CA THR A 389 8.70 -19.08 7.94
C THR A 389 8.93 -18.30 9.23
N GLY A 390 9.68 -17.20 9.18
CA GLY A 390 9.93 -16.29 10.31
C GLY A 390 11.25 -16.49 11.04
N SER A 391 12.04 -17.50 10.67
CA SER A 391 13.35 -17.77 11.29
C SER A 391 14.39 -16.76 10.79
N VAL A 392 15.12 -16.11 11.71
CA VAL A 392 16.29 -15.27 11.36
C VAL A 392 17.46 -16.20 11.08
N LEU A 393 18.07 -16.15 9.89
CA LEU A 393 19.24 -16.97 9.55
C LEU A 393 20.56 -16.21 9.74
N HIS A 394 20.54 -14.89 9.61
CA HIS A 394 21.73 -14.05 9.77
C HIS A 394 21.34 -12.65 10.22
N THR A 395 22.18 -12.05 11.05
CA THR A 395 22.05 -10.66 11.50
C THR A 395 23.42 -10.01 11.37
N TYR A 396 23.45 -8.85 10.72
CA TYR A 396 24.60 -7.97 10.66
C TYR A 396 24.21 -6.60 11.22
N GLU A 397 24.88 -6.18 12.28
CA GLU A 397 24.73 -4.87 12.89
C GLU A 397 25.97 -4.03 12.59
N VAL A 398 25.76 -2.83 12.07
CA VAL A 398 26.85 -1.92 11.70
C VAL A 398 27.43 -1.30 12.98
N PRO A 399 28.77 -1.28 13.15
CA PRO A 399 29.40 -0.59 14.27
C PRO A 399 28.99 0.88 14.36
N SER A 400 28.97 1.44 15.57
CA SER A 400 28.50 2.82 15.81
C SER A 400 29.34 3.91 15.13
N SER A 401 30.56 3.59 14.70
CA SER A 401 31.45 4.48 13.94
C SER A 401 31.19 4.49 12.43
N GLU A 402 30.31 3.63 11.94
CA GLU A 402 30.11 3.35 10.52
C GLU A 402 28.64 3.46 10.12
N GLU A 403 28.40 3.49 8.81
CA GLU A 403 27.06 3.56 8.24
C GLU A 403 26.94 2.61 7.04
N MET A 404 25.90 1.79 7.03
CA MET A 404 25.42 1.09 5.85
C MET A 404 24.32 1.91 5.16
N TRP A 405 24.49 2.12 3.87
CA TRP A 405 23.59 2.92 3.02
C TRP A 405 22.68 2.06 2.15
N GLN A 406 23.12 0.87 1.75
CA GLN A 406 22.35 0.03 0.83
C GLN A 406 22.75 -1.44 0.91
N VAL A 407 21.76 -2.33 0.80
CA VAL A 407 21.91 -3.77 0.63
C VAL A 407 20.75 -4.27 -0.23
N PHE A 408 21.01 -5.19 -1.15
CA PHE A 408 19.99 -5.78 -2.02
C PHE A 408 20.52 -7.06 -2.67
N TRP A 409 19.66 -8.01 -3.00
CA TRP A 409 20.06 -9.27 -3.62
C TRP A 409 20.56 -9.07 -5.05
N GLN A 410 21.50 -9.92 -5.49
CA GLN A 410 21.72 -10.13 -6.92
C GLN A 410 20.40 -10.60 -7.56
N PRO A 411 19.89 -9.90 -8.57
CA PRO A 411 18.66 -10.32 -9.26
C PRO A 411 18.93 -11.56 -10.12
N SER A 412 17.86 -12.22 -10.53
CA SER A 412 17.92 -13.25 -11.57
C SER A 412 16.76 -13.08 -12.54
N LEU A 413 16.92 -13.62 -13.74
CA LEU A 413 15.81 -13.71 -14.67
C LEU A 413 14.69 -14.59 -14.10
N ASP A 414 13.48 -14.32 -14.58
CA ASP A 414 12.30 -15.08 -14.25
C ASP A 414 12.41 -16.53 -14.72
N GLY A 415 11.98 -17.48 -13.89
CA GLY A 415 11.98 -18.91 -14.21
C GLY A 415 13.32 -19.62 -14.01
N VAL A 416 14.39 -18.90 -13.63
CA VAL A 416 15.68 -19.52 -13.25
C VAL A 416 15.53 -20.38 -11.99
N PHE A 417 14.77 -19.89 -11.01
CA PHE A 417 14.42 -20.64 -9.81
C PHE A 417 13.00 -21.18 -9.94
N LEU A 418 12.81 -22.43 -9.50
CA LEU A 418 11.51 -23.09 -9.51
C LEU A 418 10.77 -22.78 -8.21
N GLU A 419 9.43 -22.68 -8.32
CA GLU A 419 8.55 -22.58 -7.16
C GLU A 419 8.72 -23.81 -6.25
N LYS A 420 8.94 -23.56 -4.97
CA LYS A 420 9.07 -24.60 -3.94
C LYS A 420 7.77 -24.72 -3.16
N ALA A 421 7.53 -25.90 -2.58
CA ALA A 421 6.37 -26.12 -1.72
C ALA A 421 6.44 -25.24 -0.45
N VAL A 422 5.34 -24.57 -0.13
CA VAL A 422 5.22 -23.74 1.06
C VAL A 422 5.32 -24.58 2.34
N ARG A 423 6.19 -24.15 3.26
CA ARG A 423 6.39 -24.71 4.59
C ARG A 423 5.70 -23.84 5.63
N TYR A 424 5.09 -24.47 6.62
CA TYR A 424 4.46 -23.76 7.76
C TYR A 424 5.23 -23.93 9.06
N GLN A 425 6.22 -24.83 9.10
CA GLN A 425 7.08 -25.02 10.26
C GLN A 425 8.32 -24.15 10.13
N ALA A 426 8.69 -23.49 11.23
CA ALA A 426 9.89 -22.67 11.28
C ALA A 426 11.13 -23.52 11.02
N VAL A 427 12.01 -23.05 10.12
CA VAL A 427 13.30 -23.70 9.89
C VAL A 427 14.21 -23.49 11.11
N PRO A 428 15.07 -24.46 11.47
CA PRO A 428 16.05 -24.28 12.53
C PRO A 428 16.94 -23.07 12.26
N SER A 429 17.28 -22.34 13.32
CA SER A 429 18.23 -21.23 13.27
C SER A 429 19.19 -21.31 14.45
N GLU A 430 20.46 -21.04 14.16
CA GLU A 430 21.53 -20.90 15.15
C GLU A 430 21.59 -19.47 15.74
N VAL A 431 20.85 -18.52 15.15
CA VAL A 431 20.78 -17.13 15.62
C VAL A 431 19.70 -17.02 16.68
N PRO A 432 20.01 -16.53 17.90
CA PRO A 432 19.01 -16.33 18.94
C PRO A 432 17.89 -15.38 18.47
N SER A 433 16.66 -15.87 18.43
CA SER A 433 15.49 -15.01 18.24
C SER A 433 15.32 -14.17 19.51
N ALA A 434 15.70 -12.89 19.44
CA ALA A 434 15.37 -11.93 20.48
C ALA A 434 13.86 -11.63 20.40
N GLU A 435 13.03 -12.46 21.03
CA GLU A 435 11.62 -12.11 21.21
C GLU A 435 11.54 -10.84 22.09
N PRO A 436 10.95 -9.74 21.59
CA PRO A 436 10.77 -8.56 22.42
C PRO A 436 9.84 -8.91 23.58
N LYS A 437 10.37 -8.87 24.81
CA LYS A 437 9.53 -8.98 26.02
C LYS A 437 8.41 -7.95 25.91
N PRO A 438 7.14 -8.32 26.09
CA PRO A 438 6.05 -7.36 26.01
C PRO A 438 6.29 -6.28 27.06
N ALA A 439 6.58 -5.05 26.61
CA ALA A 439 6.68 -3.91 27.48
C ALA A 439 5.36 -3.82 28.25
N GLN A 440 5.42 -3.89 29.58
CA GLN A 440 4.24 -3.74 30.41
C GLN A 440 3.61 -2.39 30.09
N ALA A 441 2.39 -2.39 29.56
CA ALA A 441 1.66 -1.17 29.28
C ALA A 441 1.63 -0.32 30.55
N TYR A 442 2.15 0.92 30.48
CA TYR A 442 2.23 1.82 31.63
C TYR A 442 0.85 1.94 32.28
N ARG A 443 0.75 1.54 33.54
CA ARG A 443 -0.47 1.68 34.33
C ARG A 443 -0.34 2.90 35.22
N PRO A 444 -1.23 3.89 35.06
CA PRO A 444 -1.31 5.00 36.01
C PRO A 444 -1.54 4.44 37.43
N PRO A 445 -0.94 5.05 38.46
CA PRO A 445 -1.03 4.58 39.85
C PRO A 445 -2.47 4.30 40.32
N ALA A 446 -3.45 5.09 39.86
CA ALA A 446 -4.87 4.98 40.21
C ALA A 446 -5.58 3.71 39.69
N LEU A 447 -4.96 2.96 38.77
CA LEU A 447 -5.58 1.80 38.10
C LEU A 447 -4.86 0.47 38.41
N ARG A 448 -3.89 0.48 39.33
CA ARG A 448 -3.06 -0.71 39.63
C ARG A 448 -3.86 -1.87 40.22
N ASN A 449 -4.92 -1.58 40.97
CA ASN A 449 -5.74 -2.57 41.69
C ASN A 449 -7.10 -2.89 41.04
N LYS A 450 -7.35 -2.40 39.81
CA LYS A 450 -8.60 -2.70 39.08
C LYS A 450 -8.38 -3.85 38.06
N PRO A 451 -9.37 -4.73 37.86
CA PRO A 451 -9.29 -5.81 36.87
C PRO A 451 -9.07 -5.24 35.47
N VAL A 452 -8.30 -5.97 34.66
CA VAL A 452 -7.88 -5.56 33.31
C VAL A 452 -9.12 -5.49 32.39
N THR A 453 -9.59 -4.29 32.06
CA THR A 453 -10.46 -4.09 30.90
C THR A 453 -9.57 -3.67 29.73
N SER A 454 -9.15 -4.63 28.91
CA SER A 454 -8.39 -4.35 27.69
C SER A 454 -9.32 -3.77 26.62
N SER A 455 -9.63 -2.48 26.70
CA SER A 455 -10.17 -1.75 25.56
C SER A 455 -8.99 -1.43 24.63
N LYS A 456 -8.77 -2.25 23.59
CA LYS A 456 -7.89 -1.85 22.49
C LYS A 456 -8.47 -0.55 21.90
N LEU A 457 -7.66 0.49 21.78
CA LEU A 457 -8.08 1.79 21.22
C LEU A 457 -8.54 1.66 19.76
N HIS A 458 -8.05 0.65 19.05
CA HIS A 458 -8.49 0.25 17.72
C HIS A 458 -8.93 -1.21 17.73
N GLU A 459 -10.12 -1.48 17.21
CA GLU A 459 -10.59 -2.83 16.94
C GLU A 459 -10.05 -3.26 15.56
N GLU A 460 -9.07 -4.17 15.55
CA GLU A 460 -8.51 -4.74 14.32
C GLU A 460 -9.55 -5.68 13.70
N GLU A 461 -9.91 -5.44 12.45
CA GLU A 461 -10.79 -6.32 11.68
C GLU A 461 -10.01 -7.59 11.33
N PRO A 462 -10.50 -8.79 11.67
CA PRO A 462 -9.80 -10.01 11.34
C PRO A 462 -9.80 -10.26 9.82
N PRO A 463 -8.82 -11.02 9.31
CA PRO A 463 -8.82 -11.50 7.93
C PRO A 463 -10.12 -12.25 7.58
N GLN A 464 -10.52 -12.24 6.32
CA GLN A 464 -11.80 -12.77 5.84
C GLN A 464 -12.04 -14.24 6.23
N ASN A 465 -11.00 -15.08 6.21
CA ASN A 465 -11.08 -16.48 6.64
C ASN A 465 -11.27 -16.66 8.15
N MET A 466 -11.00 -15.62 8.95
CA MET A 466 -11.22 -15.59 10.40
C MET A 466 -12.44 -14.76 10.80
N LYS A 467 -13.11 -14.08 9.85
CA LYS A 467 -14.38 -13.39 10.11
C LYS A 467 -15.45 -14.45 10.40
N PRO A 468 -16.30 -14.26 11.42
CA PRO A 468 -17.45 -15.14 11.62
C PRO A 468 -18.29 -15.14 10.34
N GLN A 469 -18.47 -16.30 9.69
CA GLN A 469 -19.36 -16.41 8.54
C GLN A 469 -20.76 -16.00 8.96
N LEU A 470 -21.25 -14.88 8.41
CA LEU A 470 -22.65 -14.50 8.44
C LEU A 470 -23.41 -15.38 7.45
N GLY A 471 -23.58 -16.66 7.80
CA GLY A 471 -24.29 -17.64 6.98
C GLY A 471 -24.43 -18.98 7.69
N GLY A 472 -25.56 -19.17 8.39
CA GLY A 472 -25.97 -20.44 8.99
C GLY A 472 -26.10 -20.42 10.51
N GLY A 473 -27.28 -20.03 11.00
CA GLY A 473 -27.84 -20.32 12.33
C GLY A 473 -26.90 -20.56 13.51
N ASP A 474 -26.41 -19.49 14.14
CA ASP A 474 -26.50 -19.24 15.59
C ASP A 474 -25.63 -18.03 15.94
N LYS A 475 -26.28 -16.90 16.24
CA LYS A 475 -25.57 -15.73 16.77
C LYS A 475 -25.15 -16.04 18.21
N PRO A 476 -23.86 -15.95 18.59
CA PRO A 476 -23.51 -15.83 19.99
C PRO A 476 -24.07 -14.48 20.45
N LEU A 477 -25.12 -14.54 21.26
CA LEU A 477 -25.79 -13.36 21.81
C LEU A 477 -24.78 -12.51 22.59
N SER A 478 -24.78 -11.19 22.33
CA SER A 478 -24.00 -10.20 23.09
C SER A 478 -24.22 -10.38 24.60
N LYS A 479 -23.20 -10.13 25.43
CA LYS A 479 -23.29 -10.20 26.91
C LYS A 479 -24.50 -9.41 27.46
N THR A 480 -24.91 -8.34 26.78
CA THR A 480 -26.09 -7.53 27.14
C THR A 480 -27.39 -8.25 26.78
N ALA A 481 -27.41 -9.00 25.67
CA ALA A 481 -28.55 -9.80 25.25
C ALA A 481 -28.74 -11.05 26.14
N LEU A 482 -27.66 -11.74 26.54
CA LEU A 482 -27.72 -12.84 27.51
C LEU A 482 -28.22 -12.38 28.89
N LYS A 483 -27.81 -11.20 29.34
CA LYS A 483 -28.27 -10.63 30.61
C LYS A 483 -29.76 -10.25 30.56
N ASN A 484 -30.22 -9.72 29.43
CA ASN A 484 -31.63 -9.41 29.22
C ASN A 484 -32.49 -10.67 29.04
N GLN A 485 -31.96 -11.71 28.39
CA GLN A 485 -32.63 -13.00 28.25
C GLN A 485 -32.77 -13.71 29.59
N ARG A 486 -31.70 -13.79 30.40
CA ARG A 486 -31.77 -14.31 31.78
C ARG A 486 -32.72 -13.50 32.66
N LYS A 487 -32.77 -12.17 32.48
CA LYS A 487 -33.73 -11.32 33.21
C LYS A 487 -35.18 -11.56 32.76
N HIS A 488 -35.39 -11.87 31.48
CA HIS A 488 -36.71 -12.21 30.93
C HIS A 488 -37.17 -13.61 31.35
N GLU A 489 -36.26 -14.58 31.39
CA GLU A 489 -36.51 -15.95 31.86
C GLU A 489 -36.78 -15.99 33.36
N ALA A 490 -36.00 -15.27 34.18
CA ALA A 490 -36.26 -15.13 35.61
C ALA A 490 -37.62 -14.45 35.90
N LYS A 491 -38.01 -13.47 35.08
CA LYS A 491 -39.32 -12.81 35.19
C LYS A 491 -40.48 -13.69 34.68
N LYS A 492 -40.20 -14.68 33.83
CA LYS A 492 -41.18 -15.66 33.33
C LYS A 492 -41.35 -16.82 34.33
N ALA A 493 -40.26 -17.27 34.96
CA ALA A 493 -40.28 -18.24 36.06
C ALA A 493 -41.02 -17.68 37.29
N ALA A 494 -40.73 -16.44 37.71
CA ALA A 494 -41.45 -15.78 38.81
C ALA A 494 -42.96 -15.58 38.53
N LYS A 495 -43.36 -15.50 37.25
CA LYS A 495 -44.77 -15.37 36.84
C LYS A 495 -45.48 -16.72 36.69
N GLN A 496 -44.71 -17.82 36.62
CA GLN A 496 -45.22 -19.20 36.66
C GLN A 496 -45.34 -19.70 38.11
N GLU A 497 -44.44 -19.30 39.00
CA GLU A 497 -44.55 -19.58 40.45
C GLU A 497 -45.71 -18.80 41.12
N ALA A 498 -46.02 -17.59 40.64
CA ALA A 498 -47.18 -16.81 41.14
C ALA A 498 -48.56 -17.30 40.63
N LYS A 499 -48.62 -18.38 39.85
CA LYS A 499 -49.88 -18.99 39.34
C LYS A 499 -50.16 -20.38 39.92
N ALA A 500 -49.35 -20.86 40.84
CA ALA A 500 -49.48 -22.19 41.43
C ALA A 500 -50.01 -22.21 42.88
N ASP A 501 -50.46 -21.07 43.43
CA ASP A 501 -51.05 -21.04 44.77
C ASP A 501 -52.37 -20.24 44.81
N VAL A 502 -53.43 -20.94 45.25
CA VAL A 502 -54.78 -20.47 45.66
C VAL A 502 -55.78 -20.11 44.52
N ASN A 503 -57.00 -20.66 44.39
CA ASN A 503 -57.72 -21.85 44.88
C ASN A 503 -59.06 -21.96 44.11
N GLN A 504 -59.74 -23.12 44.16
CA GLN A 504 -61.06 -23.38 43.55
C GLN A 504 -62.26 -22.72 44.30
N SER A 505 -63.00 -21.85 43.57
CA SER A 505 -64.49 -21.68 43.40
C SER A 505 -65.47 -21.38 44.57
N PRO A 506 -66.74 -20.93 44.33
CA PRO A 506 -67.35 -20.20 43.18
C PRO A 506 -68.27 -19.00 43.58
N GLY A 507 -68.61 -18.09 42.65
CA GLY A 507 -69.77 -17.19 42.84
C GLY A 507 -69.95 -15.99 41.89
N GLN A 508 -70.90 -16.12 40.96
CA GLN A 508 -71.80 -15.12 40.34
C GLN A 508 -71.30 -14.08 39.28
N VAL A 509 -72.00 -14.13 38.14
CA VAL A 509 -72.13 -13.21 36.97
C VAL A 509 -73.23 -12.14 37.27
N PRO A 510 -73.49 -11.05 36.48
CA PRO A 510 -73.19 -10.84 35.05
C PRO A 510 -72.72 -9.43 34.59
N ALA A 511 -72.41 -9.33 33.29
CA ALA A 511 -72.02 -8.15 32.50
C ALA A 511 -73.14 -7.08 32.37
N PRO A 512 -72.86 -5.87 31.79
CA PRO A 512 -73.02 -5.72 30.33
C PRO A 512 -72.07 -4.74 29.57
N GLN A 513 -71.95 -5.06 28.28
CA GLN A 513 -71.69 -4.31 27.03
C GLN A 513 -71.63 -2.75 27.03
N ASN A 514 -70.70 -2.17 26.24
CA ASN A 514 -71.00 -1.44 24.98
C ASN A 514 -69.76 -0.83 24.28
N ALA A 515 -69.77 -0.90 22.94
CA ALA A 515 -68.90 -0.19 21.97
C ALA A 515 -69.30 1.32 21.88
N PRO A 516 -68.71 2.24 21.05
CA PRO A 516 -67.92 2.00 19.84
C PRO A 516 -66.75 2.97 19.54
N ARG A 517 -66.09 2.65 18.42
CA ARG A 517 -65.17 3.45 17.58
C ARG A 517 -65.47 4.96 17.56
N ASN A 518 -64.39 5.75 17.58
CA ASN A 518 -64.24 6.89 16.67
C ASN A 518 -62.78 7.10 16.31
N ALA A 519 -62.46 6.87 15.03
CA ALA A 519 -61.20 7.23 14.41
C ALA A 519 -61.35 8.64 13.82
N VAL A 520 -60.38 9.50 14.10
CA VAL A 520 -60.15 10.74 13.35
C VAL A 520 -58.84 10.53 12.58
N PRO A 521 -58.81 10.69 11.24
CA PRO A 521 -57.59 10.48 10.47
C PRO A 521 -56.69 11.70 10.59
N ALA A 522 -55.51 11.54 11.17
CA ALA A 522 -54.46 12.56 11.11
C ALA A 522 -53.73 12.45 9.76
N MET A 523 -53.64 13.59 9.08
CA MET A 523 -53.04 13.78 7.77
C MET A 523 -51.63 13.18 7.71
N THR A 524 -51.43 12.21 6.83
CA THR A 524 -50.13 11.66 6.51
C THR A 524 -49.46 12.54 5.46
N THR A 525 -48.45 13.31 5.85
CA THR A 525 -47.43 13.79 4.90
C THR A 525 -46.78 12.53 4.33
N GLY A 526 -46.96 12.27 3.04
CA GLY A 526 -46.72 10.97 2.37
C GLY A 526 -45.26 10.47 2.32
N ASP A 527 -44.37 10.99 3.17
CA ASP A 527 -42.96 10.60 3.25
C ASP A 527 -42.65 9.81 4.55
N PRO A 528 -42.21 8.54 4.46
CA PRO A 528 -41.85 7.73 5.63
C PRO A 528 -40.68 8.28 6.45
N GLU A 529 -39.78 9.09 5.87
CA GLU A 529 -38.67 9.71 6.61
C GLU A 529 -39.12 10.88 7.48
N VAL A 530 -40.04 11.70 6.98
CA VAL A 530 -40.64 12.83 7.73
C VAL A 530 -41.42 12.32 8.94
N ASN A 531 -42.22 11.26 8.75
CA ASN A 531 -42.96 10.62 9.83
C ASN A 531 -42.05 10.05 10.93
N LYS A 532 -40.87 9.53 10.56
CA LYS A 532 -39.86 9.07 11.51
C LYS A 532 -39.22 10.23 12.28
N LYS A 533 -38.98 11.37 11.62
CA LYS A 533 -38.48 12.61 12.27
C LYS A 533 -39.50 13.18 13.26
N ILE A 534 -40.77 13.30 12.87
CA ILE A 534 -41.88 13.74 13.74
C ILE A 534 -41.98 12.85 14.98
N LYS A 535 -41.93 11.52 14.81
CA LYS A 535 -41.97 10.56 15.94
C LYS A 535 -40.77 10.71 16.89
N ASN A 536 -39.59 11.00 16.36
CA ASN A 536 -38.39 11.23 17.16
C ASN A 536 -38.44 12.56 17.91
N LEU A 537 -38.97 13.63 17.29
CA LEU A 537 -39.18 14.94 17.92
C LEU A 537 -40.19 14.86 19.06
N LYS A 538 -41.35 14.22 18.84
CA LYS A 538 -42.35 13.98 19.90
C LYS A 538 -41.78 13.21 21.08
N LYS A 539 -40.89 12.23 20.83
CA LYS A 539 -40.20 11.49 21.90
C LYS A 539 -39.21 12.36 22.70
N LYS A 540 -38.52 13.30 22.05
CA LYS A 540 -37.62 14.25 22.71
C LYS A 540 -38.39 15.25 23.56
N LEU A 541 -39.51 15.77 23.06
CA LEU A 541 -40.38 16.69 23.81
C LEU A 541 -40.95 16.04 25.07
N LYS A 542 -41.41 14.78 24.98
CA LYS A 542 -41.88 14.02 26.16
C LYS A 542 -40.78 13.81 27.22
N ALA A 543 -39.52 13.67 26.79
CA ALA A 543 -38.39 13.56 27.72
C ALA A 543 -38.08 14.91 28.39
N ILE A 544 -38.28 16.03 27.69
CA ILE A 544 -38.14 17.38 28.27
C ILE A 544 -39.26 17.66 29.26
N GLU A 545 -40.50 17.26 28.96
CA GLU A 545 -41.64 17.36 29.88
C GLU A 545 -41.37 16.62 31.21
N GLN A 546 -40.83 15.40 31.14
CA GLN A 546 -40.39 14.65 32.33
C GLN A 546 -39.26 15.33 33.11
N LEU A 547 -38.35 16.05 32.42
CA LEU A 547 -37.31 16.83 33.09
C LEU A 547 -37.89 18.08 33.77
N LYS A 548 -38.91 18.72 33.17
CA LYS A 548 -39.65 19.82 33.79
C LYS A 548 -40.42 19.39 35.02
N GLU A 549 -41.10 18.24 34.98
CA GLU A 549 -41.77 17.65 36.16
C GLU A 549 -40.79 17.34 37.30
N GLN A 550 -39.57 16.89 36.96
CA GLN A 550 -38.52 16.67 37.96
C GLN A 550 -37.98 18.00 38.54
N ALA A 551 -37.93 19.06 37.73
CA ALA A 551 -37.57 20.40 38.20
C ALA A 551 -38.61 20.97 39.16
N THR A 552 -39.91 20.86 38.84
CA THR A 552 -41.01 21.29 39.72
C THR A 552 -41.15 20.44 40.97
N ALA A 553 -40.74 19.16 40.92
CA ALA A 553 -40.60 18.30 42.09
C ALA A 553 -39.36 18.62 42.96
N GLY A 554 -38.63 19.70 42.68
CA GLY A 554 -37.52 20.21 43.51
C GLY A 554 -36.19 19.47 43.36
N LYS A 555 -36.01 18.62 42.34
CA LYS A 555 -34.71 17.98 42.06
C LYS A 555 -33.76 18.96 41.38
N GLN A 556 -32.51 19.00 41.85
CA GLN A 556 -31.44 19.72 41.15
C GLN A 556 -31.13 19.05 39.81
N LEU A 557 -31.30 19.79 38.71
CA LEU A 557 -30.97 19.35 37.36
C LEU A 557 -29.54 19.74 37.00
N GLU A 558 -28.83 18.84 36.31
CA GLU A 558 -27.50 19.12 35.78
C GLU A 558 -27.56 20.16 34.65
N LYS A 559 -26.47 20.90 34.42
CA LYS A 559 -26.39 21.96 33.39
C LYS A 559 -26.86 21.50 32.00
N ASN A 560 -26.49 20.27 31.61
CA ASN A 560 -26.91 19.66 30.34
C ASN A 560 -28.42 19.36 30.25
N GLN A 561 -29.11 19.17 31.38
CA GLN A 561 -30.56 18.94 31.42
C GLN A 561 -31.32 20.26 31.32
N VAL A 562 -30.80 21.32 31.95
CA VAL A 562 -31.33 22.69 31.82
C VAL A 562 -31.20 23.19 30.37
N GLU A 563 -30.06 22.97 29.72
CA GLU A 563 -29.86 23.30 28.30
C GLU A 563 -30.81 22.53 27.36
N LYS A 564 -31.22 21.30 27.72
CA LYS A 564 -32.23 20.55 26.96
C LYS A 564 -33.63 21.14 27.10
N ILE A 565 -33.99 21.62 28.30
CA ILE A 565 -35.25 22.33 28.54
C ILE A 565 -35.28 23.65 27.74
N GLN A 566 -34.17 24.38 27.69
CA GLN A 566 -34.09 25.63 26.91
C GLN A 566 -34.29 25.44 25.40
N LYS A 567 -33.96 24.26 24.85
CA LYS A 567 -34.13 23.93 23.43
C LYS A 567 -35.55 23.51 23.05
N GLU A 568 -36.49 23.44 24.00
CA GLU A 568 -37.86 22.99 23.77
C GLU A 568 -38.62 23.84 22.75
N ALA A 569 -38.51 25.17 22.84
CA ALA A 569 -39.19 26.08 21.91
C ALA A 569 -38.71 25.86 20.46
N ALA A 570 -37.42 25.57 20.26
CA ALA A 570 -36.88 25.25 18.94
C ALA A 570 -37.38 23.91 18.41
N LEU A 571 -37.51 22.89 19.27
CA LEU A 571 -38.02 21.56 18.88
C LEU A 571 -39.53 21.56 18.62
N LEU A 572 -40.30 22.42 19.30
CA LEU A 572 -41.72 22.63 19.02
C LEU A 572 -41.91 23.31 17.67
N LYS A 573 -41.10 24.33 17.36
CA LYS A 573 -41.11 25.00 16.06
C LYS A 573 -40.73 24.04 14.92
N GLU A 574 -39.66 23.25 15.10
CA GLU A 574 -39.25 22.22 14.13
C GLU A 574 -40.34 21.14 13.93
N LEU A 575 -41.09 20.81 14.98
CA LEU A 575 -42.22 19.88 14.87
C LEU A 575 -43.40 20.49 14.10
N GLU A 576 -43.71 21.76 14.35
CA GLU A 576 -44.77 22.51 13.66
C GLU A 576 -44.46 22.71 12.18
N ASP A 577 -43.22 23.06 11.84
CA ASP A 577 -42.75 23.19 10.46
C ASP A 577 -42.89 21.86 9.69
N LEU A 578 -42.56 20.73 10.33
CA LEU A 578 -42.70 19.39 9.76
C LEU A 578 -44.15 18.89 9.68
N GLU A 579 -45.06 19.38 10.52
CA GLU A 579 -46.49 19.07 10.49
C GLU A 579 -47.25 19.94 9.46
N LEU A 580 -46.78 21.17 9.21
CA LEU A 580 -47.30 22.09 8.19
C LEU A 580 -46.72 21.87 6.79
N GLY A 581 -45.60 21.15 6.67
CA GLY A 581 -44.98 20.80 5.38
C GLY A 581 -44.26 21.96 4.69
N LEU A 582 -43.72 22.92 5.46
CA LEU A 582 -42.98 24.10 4.97
C LEU A 582 -41.47 23.86 4.82
#